data_AF-A0A1G2VMH9-F1
#
_entry.id   AF-A0A1G2VMH9-F1
#
_cell.length_a   1.000
_cell.length_b   1.000
_cell.length_c   1.000
_cell.angle_alpha   90.00
_cell.angle_beta   90.00
_cell.angle_gamma   90.00
#
_symmetry.space_group_name_H-M   'P 1'
#
loop_
_entity.id
_entity.type
_entity.pdbx_description
1 polymer ?
#
loop_
_entity_poly.entity_id
_entity_poly.type
_entity_poly.pdbx_seq_one_letter_code
_entity_poly.pdbx_strand_id
1 'polypeptide(L)'
;MSDREHKICQNCKGEFVIDAQDFLFYEKIEVPAPTFCPQCRLERRLAFLNVFSLYKRPCDLCKKEVISIYAPDAPYTVYCPPCWWSDDWDPLSYGKEYDFFRPFFEQLNELWHQVPLLGLSIDMPALATSPYNNHAGHLKDCYLLFHTDYVEDSAYGYYVFHSKSVFDSSLIDSCEWMYDSMNCWKVNRGIGLVHQVTESVDCYFLRDCRNCQNCFASANLRNKRYYIFNQPYTKEQYFEEIKKWDLGSYAVYQKARRLANEHFKKYVPKARMDDMSVGCTGNYVFESKNCYDCREVIGAEDCKYMLMASQAPIKDSYDVSSWGNNMQFSYECCNTGEDVSDMKFCQEAGLGSHHIEYGKLSSGAAHHFGCVSVRKRDYCILNKQYSKDEFEKLREKIIRHMNEVPYVSKIKGQNSDVGVEYRYGEFLPPELSPFAYNETMANEFFPLSEEEAGVKGYRWRSPEIRQYAVTMTAEKLPDHIKDAPDSILNEIIQCANCSKGFRIIPMELDFLRRMNVPLPRECPFCRVRSKFRQWVKNMTLVKRTCSQCNVGFETSYTKEEYEHILCSKCYLEGII
;
A
#
# COMPACT_ATOMS: atom_id res chain seq x y z
N MET A 1 -16.58 25.41 25.87
CA MET A 1 -15.89 26.39 24.99
C MET A 1 -15.70 25.70 23.65
N SER A 2 -15.97 26.39 22.55
CA SER A 2 -16.27 25.77 21.25
C SER A 2 -15.34 26.30 20.17
N ASP A 3 -14.06 25.95 20.29
CA ASP A 3 -13.00 26.54 19.48
C ASP A 3 -12.62 25.57 18.36
N ARG A 4 -13.50 25.51 17.34
CA ARG A 4 -13.18 24.96 16.01
C ARG A 4 -12.49 26.04 15.19
N GLU A 5 -11.34 25.74 14.62
CA GLU A 5 -10.64 26.67 13.74
C GLU A 5 -10.82 26.28 12.27
N HIS A 6 -11.17 27.25 11.43
CA HIS A 6 -11.22 27.11 9.98
C HIS A 6 -9.92 27.66 9.40
N LYS A 7 -9.13 26.80 8.74
CA LYS A 7 -7.83 27.13 8.14
C LYS A 7 -7.85 26.97 6.63
N ILE A 8 -6.98 27.72 5.96
CA ILE A 8 -6.71 27.57 4.52
C ILE A 8 -5.47 26.70 4.32
N CYS A 9 -5.60 25.61 3.58
CA CYS A 9 -4.49 24.71 3.25
C CYS A 9 -3.43 25.44 2.45
N GLN A 10 -2.17 25.44 2.91
CA GLN A 10 -1.12 26.17 2.22
C GLN A 10 -0.81 25.63 0.81
N ASN A 11 -1.05 24.33 0.56
CA ASN A 11 -0.89 23.72 -0.76
C ASN A 11 -2.08 24.00 -1.70
N CYS A 12 -3.27 23.46 -1.39
CA CYS A 12 -4.41 23.50 -2.31
C CYS A 12 -5.28 24.77 -2.22
N LYS A 13 -5.02 25.64 -1.23
CA LYS A 13 -5.83 26.81 -0.87
C LYS A 13 -7.30 26.51 -0.51
N GLY A 14 -7.66 25.23 -0.41
CA GLY A 14 -8.94 24.77 0.11
C GLY A 14 -9.04 24.94 1.63
N GLU A 15 -10.26 25.18 2.11
CA GLU A 15 -10.58 25.30 3.52
C GLU A 15 -10.60 23.92 4.20
N PHE A 16 -10.11 23.84 5.44
CA PHE A 16 -10.21 22.66 6.31
C PHE A 16 -10.42 23.07 7.77
N VAL A 17 -11.01 22.18 8.56
CA VAL A 17 -11.34 22.44 9.97
C VAL A 17 -10.39 21.66 10.87
N ILE A 18 -9.98 22.29 11.97
CA ILE A 18 -9.32 21.65 13.11
C ILE A 18 -10.29 21.69 14.29
N ASP A 19 -10.65 20.53 14.84
CA ASP A 19 -11.53 20.42 16.01
C ASP A 19 -10.78 20.76 17.31
N ALA A 20 -11.50 21.19 18.35
CA ALA A 20 -10.92 21.49 19.66
C ALA A 20 -10.12 20.31 20.27
N GLN A 21 -10.49 19.06 19.96
CA GLN A 21 -9.76 17.87 20.38
C GLN A 21 -8.43 17.67 19.64
N ASP A 22 -8.33 18.14 18.40
CA ASP A 22 -7.10 18.04 17.61
C ASP A 22 -6.01 18.95 18.19
N PHE A 23 -6.37 20.14 18.68
CA PHE A 23 -5.42 21.03 19.37
C PHE A 23 -4.83 20.39 20.63
N LEU A 24 -5.66 19.73 21.45
CA LEU A 24 -5.19 18.97 22.62
C LEU A 24 -4.27 17.81 22.21
N PHE A 25 -4.52 17.18 21.06
CA PHE A 25 -3.62 16.16 20.51
C PHE A 25 -2.28 16.76 20.06
N TYR A 26 -2.26 17.90 19.35
CA TYR A 26 -1.02 18.55 18.91
C TYR A 26 -0.18 19.07 20.08
N GLU A 27 -0.82 19.60 21.13
CA GLU A 27 -0.19 19.99 22.38
C GLU A 27 0.43 18.78 23.11
N LYS A 28 -0.33 17.68 23.27
CA LYS A 28 0.10 16.42 23.91
C LYS A 28 1.38 15.82 23.30
N ILE A 29 1.64 16.09 22.02
CA ILE A 29 2.75 15.49 21.25
C ILE A 29 3.85 16.51 20.86
N GLU A 30 3.78 17.73 21.39
CA GLU A 30 4.76 18.81 21.19
C GLU A 30 5.02 19.22 19.71
N VAL A 31 3.97 19.20 18.87
CA VAL A 31 4.05 19.68 17.46
C VAL A 31 3.07 20.84 17.19
N PRO A 32 3.37 21.74 16.22
CA PRO A 32 2.39 22.74 15.81
C PRO A 32 1.22 22.11 15.04
N ALA A 33 0.07 22.77 15.08
CA ALA A 33 -1.10 22.37 14.30
C ALA A 33 -0.84 22.48 12.78
N PRO A 34 -1.38 21.56 11.95
CA PRO A 34 -1.07 21.47 10.52
C PRO A 34 -1.43 22.73 9.74
N THR A 35 -0.64 23.00 8.70
CA THR A 35 -0.91 24.03 7.68
C THR A 35 -1.46 23.45 6.38
N PHE A 36 -1.40 22.13 6.21
CA PHE A 36 -1.94 21.38 5.07
C PHE A 36 -3.23 20.66 5.47
N CYS A 37 -4.21 20.60 4.57
CA CYS A 37 -5.39 19.75 4.77
C CYS A 37 -5.01 18.24 4.71
N PRO A 38 -5.83 17.34 5.31
CA PRO A 38 -5.52 15.91 5.38
C PRO A 38 -5.20 15.26 4.02
N GLN A 39 -5.92 15.62 2.95
CA GLN A 39 -5.68 15.08 1.61
C GLN A 39 -4.29 15.44 1.08
N CYS A 40 -3.83 16.69 1.26
CA CYS A 40 -2.49 17.09 0.81
C CYS A 40 -1.38 16.47 1.66
N ARG A 41 -1.61 16.23 2.96
CA ARG A 41 -0.67 15.48 3.81
C ARG A 41 -0.54 14.02 3.34
N LEU A 42 -1.66 13.39 2.95
CA LEU A 42 -1.65 12.05 2.36
C LEU A 42 -0.92 12.00 1.00
N GLU A 43 -1.23 12.91 0.06
CA GLU A 43 -0.51 13.00 -1.23
C GLU A 43 1.01 13.12 -1.02
N ARG A 44 1.42 14.02 -0.11
CA ARG A 44 2.82 14.24 0.26
C ARG A 44 3.49 13.00 0.82
N ARG A 45 2.84 12.20 1.68
CA ARG A 45 3.38 10.92 2.18
C ARG A 45 3.50 9.88 1.07
N LEU A 46 2.47 9.70 0.27
CA LEU A 46 2.43 8.68 -0.79
C LEU A 46 3.44 8.95 -1.91
N ALA A 47 3.89 10.20 -2.09
CA ALA A 47 4.94 10.57 -3.04
C ALA A 47 6.33 10.00 -2.68
N PHE A 48 6.50 9.42 -1.49
CA PHE A 48 7.73 8.73 -1.08
C PHE A 48 7.62 7.19 -1.13
N LEU A 49 6.44 6.62 -1.45
CA LEU A 49 6.24 5.17 -1.52
C LEU A 49 6.35 4.65 -2.95
N ASN A 50 7.51 4.09 -3.31
CA ASN A 50 7.62 3.16 -4.43
C ASN A 50 7.37 1.72 -3.94
N VAL A 51 6.34 1.11 -4.52
CA VAL A 51 5.96 -0.29 -4.25
C VAL A 51 6.39 -1.19 -5.41
N PHE A 52 5.94 -0.86 -6.63
CA PHE A 52 5.96 -1.77 -7.78
C PHE A 52 7.09 -1.54 -8.78
N SER A 53 7.77 -0.38 -8.75
CA SER A 53 8.79 -0.03 -9.74
C SER A 53 10.14 -0.61 -9.34
N LEU A 54 10.49 -1.75 -9.95
CA LEU A 54 11.73 -2.47 -9.71
C LEU A 54 12.70 -2.33 -10.90
N TYR A 55 13.98 -2.15 -10.57
CA TYR A 55 15.06 -1.88 -11.51
C TYR A 55 16.22 -2.86 -11.32
N LYS A 56 16.84 -3.29 -12.43
CA LYS A 56 18.16 -3.93 -12.42
C LYS A 56 19.24 -2.84 -12.41
N ARG A 57 20.07 -2.77 -11.37
CA ARG A 57 21.27 -1.91 -11.32
C ARG A 57 22.43 -2.63 -10.60
N PRO A 58 23.70 -2.27 -10.85
CA PRO A 58 24.79 -2.72 -10.01
C PRO A 58 24.65 -2.15 -8.57
N CYS A 59 25.01 -2.96 -7.58
CA CYS A 59 25.23 -2.50 -6.21
C CYS A 59 26.48 -1.62 -6.16
N ASP A 60 26.40 -0.43 -5.56
CA ASP A 60 27.51 0.51 -5.58
C ASP A 60 28.70 0.10 -4.69
N LEU A 61 28.52 -0.86 -3.77
CA LEU A 61 29.62 -1.47 -3.03
C LEU A 61 30.22 -2.66 -3.79
N CYS A 62 29.49 -3.79 -3.87
CA CYS A 62 30.03 -5.05 -4.41
C CYS A 62 29.95 -5.20 -5.94
N LYS A 63 29.41 -4.21 -6.67
CA LYS A 63 29.29 -4.13 -8.14
C LYS A 63 28.48 -5.26 -8.82
N LYS A 64 27.91 -6.20 -8.08
CA LYS A 64 26.99 -7.24 -8.59
C LYS A 64 25.71 -6.60 -9.10
N GLU A 65 25.17 -7.11 -10.22
CA GLU A 65 23.82 -6.74 -10.68
C GLU A 65 22.78 -7.26 -9.69
N VAL A 66 21.90 -6.37 -9.22
CA VAL A 66 20.85 -6.65 -8.24
C VAL A 66 19.54 -5.99 -8.65
N ILE A 67 18.45 -6.40 -8.01
CA ILE A 67 17.18 -5.69 -8.08
C ILE A 67 17.17 -4.57 -7.02
N SER A 68 16.54 -3.44 -7.36
CA SER A 68 16.45 -2.24 -6.53
C SER A 68 15.15 -1.49 -6.81
N ILE A 69 14.62 -0.77 -5.81
CA ILE A 69 13.55 0.23 -6.01
C ILE A 69 14.06 1.54 -6.65
N TYR A 70 15.37 1.73 -6.71
CA TYR A 70 16.03 2.89 -7.32
C TYR A 70 16.50 2.56 -8.73
N ALA A 71 16.13 3.39 -9.70
CA ALA A 71 16.57 3.27 -11.09
C ALA A 71 18.11 3.40 -11.25
N PRO A 72 18.70 2.91 -12.36
CA PRO A 72 20.15 2.94 -12.56
C PRO A 72 20.71 4.36 -12.76
N ASP A 73 19.87 5.29 -13.20
CA ASP A 73 20.17 6.71 -13.43
C ASP A 73 19.88 7.59 -12.20
N ALA A 74 19.32 7.02 -11.13
CA ALA A 74 18.97 7.76 -9.93
C ALA A 74 20.26 8.25 -9.21
N PRO A 75 20.33 9.52 -8.78
CA PRO A 75 21.55 10.18 -8.29
C PRO A 75 21.92 9.79 -6.84
N TYR A 76 21.73 8.53 -6.49
CA TYR A 76 21.98 7.97 -5.15
C TYR A 76 22.96 6.82 -5.22
N THR A 77 23.85 6.75 -4.23
CA THR A 77 24.61 5.53 -3.92
C THR A 77 23.65 4.49 -3.34
N VAL A 78 23.56 3.31 -3.95
CA VAL A 78 22.60 2.26 -3.53
C VAL A 78 23.31 0.93 -3.32
N TYR A 79 23.17 0.39 -2.11
CA TYR A 79 23.73 -0.90 -1.74
C TYR A 79 22.65 -1.98 -1.74
N CYS A 80 22.99 -3.18 -2.22
CA CYS A 80 22.13 -4.34 -2.03
C CYS A 80 22.03 -4.71 -0.54
N PRO A 81 20.96 -5.37 -0.08
CA PRO A 81 20.77 -5.59 1.35
C PRO A 81 21.97 -6.26 2.06
N PRO A 82 22.66 -7.28 1.51
CA PRO A 82 23.84 -7.85 2.17
C PRO A 82 25.01 -6.87 2.37
N CYS A 83 25.18 -5.91 1.46
CA CYS A 83 26.19 -4.85 1.59
C CYS A 83 25.72 -3.70 2.47
N TRP A 84 24.42 -3.38 2.45
CA TRP A 84 23.89 -2.35 3.33
C TRP A 84 23.91 -2.83 4.80
N TRP A 85 23.69 -4.13 5.04
CA TRP A 85 23.74 -4.74 6.37
C TRP A 85 25.13 -5.21 6.85
N SER A 86 26.20 -5.13 6.05
CA SER A 86 27.57 -5.50 6.49
C SER A 86 28.30 -4.36 7.21
N ASP A 87 29.41 -4.70 7.87
CA ASP A 87 30.34 -3.77 8.54
C ASP A 87 31.36 -3.12 7.57
N ASP A 88 31.18 -3.29 6.25
CA ASP A 88 32.10 -2.78 5.21
C ASP A 88 32.02 -1.25 5.02
N TRP A 89 31.07 -0.57 5.68
CA TRP A 89 30.85 0.88 5.63
C TRP A 89 30.27 1.40 6.94
N ASP A 90 30.57 2.65 7.29
CA ASP A 90 30.07 3.30 8.51
C ASP A 90 29.18 4.51 8.16
N PRO A 91 27.87 4.50 8.52
CA PRO A 91 26.98 5.65 8.35
C PRO A 91 27.47 6.95 9.02
N LEU A 92 28.23 6.86 10.12
CA LEU A 92 28.73 8.03 10.86
C LEU A 92 29.85 8.76 10.13
N SER A 93 30.57 8.08 9.22
CA SER A 93 31.61 8.70 8.38
C SER A 93 31.08 9.81 7.46
N TYR A 94 29.76 9.86 7.25
CA TYR A 94 29.07 10.89 6.48
C TYR A 94 28.55 12.06 7.33
N GLY A 95 28.71 12.01 8.66
CA GLY A 95 28.15 12.98 9.60
C GLY A 95 28.53 14.44 9.29
N LYS A 96 27.58 15.36 9.47
CA LYS A 96 27.77 16.80 9.23
C LYS A 96 27.47 17.62 10.48
N GLU A 97 28.16 18.76 10.60
CA GLU A 97 27.69 19.85 11.46
C GLU A 97 26.46 20.51 10.84
N TYR A 98 25.59 21.09 11.67
CA TYR A 98 24.46 21.88 11.19
C TYR A 98 24.88 23.31 10.81
N ASP A 99 24.50 23.75 9.63
CA ASP A 99 24.73 25.10 9.12
C ASP A 99 23.52 26.02 9.40
N PHE A 100 23.72 27.07 10.19
CA PHE A 100 22.69 28.06 10.53
C PHE A 100 22.51 29.17 9.47
N PHE A 101 23.16 29.07 8.31
CA PHE A 101 22.96 29.98 7.18
C PHE A 101 22.08 29.38 6.06
N ARG A 102 21.62 28.12 6.20
CA ARG A 102 20.92 27.37 5.15
C ARG A 102 19.68 26.62 5.68
N PRO A 103 18.56 26.55 4.96
CA PRO A 103 17.37 25.81 5.40
C PRO A 103 17.65 24.34 5.73
N PHE A 104 16.96 23.80 6.74
CA PHE A 104 17.15 22.42 7.22
C PHE A 104 17.00 21.35 6.12
N PHE A 105 15.92 21.41 5.33
CA PHE A 105 15.64 20.40 4.30
C PHE A 105 16.65 20.41 3.14
N GLU A 106 17.36 21.52 2.91
CA GLU A 106 18.44 21.58 1.93
C GLU A 106 19.64 20.74 2.39
N GLN A 107 20.06 20.91 3.66
CA GLN A 107 21.14 20.15 4.28
C GLN A 107 20.80 18.66 4.41
N LEU A 108 19.56 18.33 4.80
CA LEU A 108 19.08 16.97 4.87
C LEU A 108 19.13 16.27 3.49
N ASN A 109 18.69 16.97 2.45
CA ASN A 109 18.71 16.46 1.08
C ASN A 109 20.14 16.22 0.56
N GLU A 110 21.09 17.13 0.87
CA GLU A 110 22.50 16.95 0.50
C GLU A 110 23.14 15.72 1.16
N LEU A 111 22.88 15.52 2.45
CA LEU A 111 23.35 14.34 3.17
C LEU A 111 22.73 13.06 2.59
N TRP A 112 21.45 13.09 2.26
CA TRP A 112 20.71 11.96 1.68
C TRP A 112 21.22 11.56 0.27
N HIS A 113 21.75 12.49 -0.52
CA HIS A 113 22.42 12.14 -1.78
C HIS A 113 23.83 11.54 -1.59
N GLN A 114 24.47 11.74 -0.43
CA GLN A 114 25.82 11.24 -0.13
C GLN A 114 25.82 9.85 0.54
N VAL A 115 24.86 9.59 1.44
CA VAL A 115 24.79 8.36 2.23
C VAL A 115 24.23 7.17 1.41
N PRO A 116 24.84 5.97 1.49
CA PRO A 116 24.32 4.78 0.82
C PRO A 116 22.93 4.34 1.28
N LEU A 117 22.03 4.12 0.30
CA LEU A 117 20.65 3.68 0.53
C LEU A 117 20.47 2.16 0.35
N LEU A 118 19.55 1.60 1.12
CA LEU A 118 19.11 0.21 1.00
C LEU A 118 18.30 0.00 -0.29
N GLY A 119 18.81 -0.80 -1.23
CA GLY A 119 18.19 -0.99 -2.55
C GLY A 119 16.85 -1.73 -2.55
N LEU A 120 16.61 -2.63 -1.59
CA LEU A 120 15.34 -3.35 -1.41
C LEU A 120 15.01 -3.43 0.08
N SER A 121 13.77 -3.11 0.44
CA SER A 121 13.26 -3.29 1.80
C SER A 121 12.82 -4.75 1.97
N ILE A 122 13.75 -5.62 2.40
CA ILE A 122 13.51 -7.05 2.58
C ILE A 122 14.41 -7.64 3.66
N ASP A 123 13.87 -8.59 4.42
CA ASP A 123 14.58 -9.36 5.42
C ASP A 123 15.78 -10.13 4.85
N MET A 124 16.92 -10.07 5.55
CA MET A 124 18.15 -10.78 5.15
C MET A 124 17.96 -12.30 4.99
N PRO A 125 17.23 -13.02 5.88
CA PRO A 125 16.92 -14.44 5.67
C PRO A 125 16.10 -14.73 4.40
N ALA A 126 15.15 -13.85 4.06
CA ALA A 126 14.26 -14.05 2.91
C ALA A 126 14.99 -14.03 1.57
N LEU A 127 16.10 -13.30 1.47
CA LEU A 127 16.90 -13.17 0.23
C LEU A 127 17.41 -14.49 -0.35
N ALA A 128 17.58 -15.52 0.48
CA ALA A 128 18.11 -16.82 0.05
C ALA A 128 17.17 -17.54 -0.93
N THR A 129 15.86 -17.34 -0.80
CA THR A 129 14.81 -18.02 -1.58
C THR A 129 13.88 -17.03 -2.30
N SER A 130 13.78 -15.80 -1.80
CA SER A 130 12.78 -14.80 -2.17
C SER A 130 13.40 -13.44 -2.58
N PRO A 131 14.44 -13.36 -3.45
CA PRO A 131 15.18 -12.11 -3.70
C PRO A 131 14.48 -11.07 -4.61
N TYR A 132 13.25 -11.33 -5.05
CA TYR A 132 12.49 -10.48 -5.98
C TYR A 132 11.25 -9.84 -5.33
N ASN A 133 11.26 -9.64 -4.01
CA ASN A 133 10.16 -9.07 -3.24
C ASN A 133 10.59 -7.74 -2.61
N ASN A 134 9.64 -6.88 -2.26
CA ASN A 134 9.93 -5.55 -1.73
C ASN A 134 8.89 -5.12 -0.69
N HIS A 135 9.35 -4.41 0.35
CA HIS A 135 8.61 -4.18 1.60
C HIS A 135 8.09 -5.51 2.16
N ALA A 136 8.99 -6.46 2.41
CA ALA A 136 8.60 -7.82 2.78
C ALA A 136 9.44 -8.45 3.89
N GLY A 137 8.74 -9.00 4.88
CA GLY A 137 9.31 -9.77 6.00
C GLY A 137 9.05 -11.27 5.88
N HIS A 138 9.79 -12.07 6.65
CA HIS A 138 9.54 -13.49 6.91
C HIS A 138 9.12 -14.35 5.69
N LEU A 139 9.73 -14.12 4.52
CA LEU A 139 9.41 -14.82 3.27
C LEU A 139 10.26 -16.07 3.02
N LYS A 140 9.65 -17.04 2.33
CA LYS A 140 10.32 -18.23 1.81
C LYS A 140 9.75 -18.66 0.46
N ASP A 141 10.62 -18.95 -0.50
CA ASP A 141 10.27 -19.44 -1.85
C ASP A 141 9.21 -18.55 -2.56
N CYS A 142 9.30 -17.22 -2.37
CA CYS A 142 8.31 -16.24 -2.83
C CYS A 142 8.82 -15.33 -3.97
N TYR A 143 7.92 -14.86 -4.84
CA TYR A 143 8.29 -14.09 -6.04
C TYR A 143 7.34 -12.91 -6.38
N LEU A 144 7.87 -11.69 -6.49
CA LEU A 144 7.13 -10.46 -6.84
C LEU A 144 5.90 -10.21 -5.93
N LEU A 145 6.05 -10.46 -4.63
CA LEU A 145 5.16 -9.98 -3.58
C LEU A 145 5.64 -8.62 -3.06
N PHE A 146 4.66 -7.78 -2.70
CA PHE A 146 4.87 -6.40 -2.27
C PHE A 146 4.08 -6.12 -0.97
N HIS A 147 4.68 -5.44 0.01
CA HIS A 147 4.05 -5.12 1.31
C HIS A 147 3.48 -6.33 2.06
N THR A 148 4.25 -7.42 2.18
CA THR A 148 3.74 -8.71 2.68
C THR A 148 4.61 -9.26 3.81
N ASP A 149 4.07 -10.13 4.66
CA ASP A 149 4.85 -10.77 5.71
C ASP A 149 4.41 -12.21 5.97
N TYR A 150 5.33 -13.04 6.50
CA TYR A 150 5.07 -14.43 6.89
C TYR A 150 4.38 -15.26 5.78
N VAL A 151 4.97 -15.27 4.57
CA VAL A 151 4.47 -16.04 3.42
C VAL A 151 5.51 -17.05 2.90
N GLU A 152 5.09 -18.31 2.73
CA GLU A 152 5.83 -19.34 2.02
C GLU A 152 5.17 -19.66 0.65
N ASP A 153 5.91 -20.19 -0.32
CA ASP A 153 5.40 -20.83 -1.56
C ASP A 153 4.37 -19.99 -2.36
N SER A 154 4.65 -18.72 -2.69
CA SER A 154 3.66 -17.82 -3.30
C SER A 154 4.24 -16.78 -4.28
N ALA A 155 3.46 -16.32 -5.26
CA ALA A 155 3.89 -15.25 -6.17
C ALA A 155 2.80 -14.23 -6.54
N TYR A 156 3.25 -13.04 -6.92
CA TYR A 156 2.45 -11.94 -7.46
C TYR A 156 1.34 -11.41 -6.54
N GLY A 157 1.60 -10.31 -5.83
CA GLY A 157 0.53 -9.70 -5.04
C GLY A 157 0.96 -8.48 -4.25
N TYR A 158 -0.04 -7.78 -3.74
CA TYR A 158 0.12 -6.71 -2.75
C TYR A 158 -0.59 -7.15 -1.45
N TYR A 159 0.18 -7.24 -0.36
CA TYR A 159 -0.27 -7.38 1.03
C TYR A 159 -1.02 -8.68 1.41
N VAL A 160 -0.31 -9.64 2.00
CA VAL A 160 -0.84 -10.95 2.42
C VAL A 160 -0.24 -11.42 3.75
N PHE A 161 -1.10 -11.96 4.62
CA PHE A 161 -0.77 -12.50 5.96
C PHE A 161 -1.74 -13.66 6.29
N HIS A 162 -1.68 -14.88 5.78
CA HIS A 162 -0.52 -15.68 5.43
C HIS A 162 -0.80 -16.62 4.24
N SER A 163 0.22 -17.40 3.95
CA SER A 163 0.36 -18.46 2.95
C SER A 163 -0.55 -19.70 3.07
N LYS A 164 -0.94 -20.27 1.90
CA LYS A 164 -0.29 -21.49 1.34
C LYS A 164 -0.57 -21.77 -0.15
N SER A 165 -1.25 -20.87 -0.87
CA SER A 165 -0.89 -20.51 -2.26
C SER A 165 -1.79 -19.40 -2.82
N VAL A 166 -1.19 -18.32 -3.32
CA VAL A 166 -1.89 -17.13 -3.84
C VAL A 166 -1.31 -16.70 -5.18
N PHE A 167 -2.18 -16.39 -6.16
CA PHE A 167 -1.86 -15.64 -7.39
C PHE A 167 -3.15 -14.95 -7.91
N ASP A 168 -3.15 -13.78 -8.53
CA ASP A 168 -2.57 -12.53 -8.03
C ASP A 168 -3.54 -11.84 -7.04
N SER A 169 -3.04 -11.07 -6.07
CA SER A 169 -3.83 -10.47 -4.96
C SER A 169 -3.62 -8.96 -4.75
N SER A 170 -4.56 -8.29 -4.05
CA SER A 170 -4.33 -6.95 -3.46
C SER A 170 -4.98 -6.65 -2.08
N LEU A 171 -5.30 -7.67 -1.26
CA LEU A 171 -5.16 -7.68 0.23
C LEU A 171 -5.82 -8.91 0.88
N ILE A 172 -5.11 -9.81 1.59
CA ILE A 172 -5.71 -11.03 2.20
C ILE A 172 -5.05 -11.46 3.51
N ASP A 173 -5.84 -11.76 4.55
CA ASP A 173 -5.36 -12.52 5.72
C ASP A 173 -5.80 -13.99 5.65
N SER A 174 -4.83 -14.85 5.32
CA SER A 174 -4.82 -16.32 5.35
C SER A 174 -5.64 -17.07 4.29
N CYS A 175 -5.02 -18.13 3.75
CA CYS A 175 -5.30 -18.74 2.45
C CYS A 175 -4.78 -20.20 2.40
N GLU A 176 -5.35 -21.08 1.56
CA GLU A 176 -4.76 -22.40 1.27
C GLU A 176 -5.31 -23.11 0.00
N TRP A 177 -5.80 -22.47 -1.08
CA TRP A 177 -5.18 -22.23 -2.42
C TRP A 177 -6.12 -21.28 -3.25
N MET A 178 -5.64 -20.24 -3.96
CA MET A 178 -6.51 -19.25 -4.67
C MET A 178 -6.02 -18.68 -6.03
N TYR A 179 -6.96 -18.32 -6.93
CA TYR A 179 -6.68 -17.58 -8.19
C TYR A 179 -7.59 -16.36 -8.49
N ASP A 180 -6.98 -15.19 -8.77
CA ASP A 180 -7.56 -13.88 -9.18
C ASP A 180 -8.37 -13.16 -8.05
N SER A 181 -7.67 -12.64 -7.02
CA SER A 181 -8.26 -12.41 -5.67
C SER A 181 -8.23 -10.98 -5.10
N MET A 182 -9.25 -10.61 -4.31
CA MET A 182 -9.42 -9.40 -3.48
C MET A 182 -10.42 -9.71 -2.33
N ASN A 183 -10.76 -8.82 -1.39
CA ASN A 183 -10.05 -8.79 -0.11
C ASN A 183 -10.74 -9.70 0.93
N CYS A 184 -10.09 -10.80 1.33
CA CYS A 184 -10.74 -11.92 2.05
C CYS A 184 -10.09 -12.21 3.42
N TRP A 185 -10.86 -12.84 4.32
CA TRP A 185 -10.38 -13.39 5.60
C TRP A 185 -10.72 -14.89 5.67
N LYS A 186 -9.70 -15.71 5.40
CA LYS A 186 -9.65 -17.18 5.54
C LYS A 186 -10.63 -17.97 4.65
N VAL A 187 -10.14 -18.31 3.45
CA VAL A 187 -10.81 -19.13 2.42
C VAL A 187 -9.85 -20.23 1.93
N ASN A 188 -10.30 -21.49 1.91
CA ASN A 188 -9.44 -22.65 1.59
C ASN A 188 -9.42 -23.02 0.08
N ARG A 189 -10.52 -22.86 -0.66
CA ARG A 189 -10.49 -22.95 -2.14
C ARG A 189 -11.38 -21.88 -2.75
N GLY A 190 -10.75 -20.95 -3.48
CA GLY A 190 -11.39 -19.75 -4.01
C GLY A 190 -10.90 -19.38 -5.41
N ILE A 191 -11.81 -19.12 -6.35
CA ILE A 191 -11.47 -18.63 -7.70
C ILE A 191 -12.38 -17.46 -8.07
N GLY A 192 -11.78 -16.35 -8.54
CA GLY A 192 -12.50 -15.18 -9.05
C GLY A 192 -13.35 -14.43 -8.03
N LEU A 193 -12.90 -14.36 -6.77
CA LEU A 193 -13.63 -13.72 -5.66
C LEU A 193 -13.52 -12.19 -5.74
N VAL A 194 -14.59 -11.48 -5.36
CA VAL A 194 -14.70 -10.02 -5.47
C VAL A 194 -15.15 -9.43 -4.13
N HIS A 195 -14.52 -8.32 -3.73
CA HIS A 195 -14.78 -7.62 -2.46
C HIS A 195 -14.60 -8.54 -1.23
N GLN A 196 -15.47 -8.44 -0.23
CA GLN A 196 -15.30 -9.13 1.05
C GLN A 196 -15.94 -10.52 1.00
N VAL A 197 -15.12 -11.57 0.99
CA VAL A 197 -15.56 -12.95 1.24
C VAL A 197 -14.89 -13.47 2.51
N THR A 198 -15.69 -13.95 3.45
CA THR A 198 -15.24 -14.30 4.80
C THR A 198 -15.63 -15.73 5.14
N GLU A 199 -14.70 -16.50 5.70
CA GLU A 199 -14.92 -17.85 6.27
C GLU A 199 -15.59 -18.84 5.28
N SER A 200 -15.13 -18.92 4.03
CA SER A 200 -15.81 -19.68 2.96
C SER A 200 -14.96 -20.81 2.35
N VAL A 201 -15.61 -21.87 1.83
CA VAL A 201 -14.96 -23.12 1.40
C VAL A 201 -15.50 -23.63 0.06
N ASP A 202 -14.63 -24.02 -0.87
CA ASP A 202 -15.00 -24.49 -2.23
C ASP A 202 -15.96 -23.53 -2.97
N CYS A 203 -15.54 -22.27 -3.08
CA CYS A 203 -16.38 -21.18 -3.58
C CYS A 203 -15.79 -20.50 -4.82
N TYR A 204 -16.64 -20.20 -5.79
CA TYR A 204 -16.24 -19.71 -7.11
C TYR A 204 -17.07 -18.48 -7.47
N PHE A 205 -16.41 -17.40 -7.88
CA PHE A 205 -17.05 -16.15 -8.30
C PHE A 205 -18.10 -15.64 -7.29
N LEU A 206 -17.68 -15.30 -6.07
CA LEU A 206 -18.56 -14.72 -5.05
C LEU A 206 -18.30 -13.23 -4.83
N ARG A 207 -19.32 -12.50 -4.36
CA ARG A 207 -19.23 -11.10 -3.90
C ARG A 207 -19.99 -10.87 -2.60
N ASP A 208 -19.38 -10.23 -1.61
CA ASP A 208 -20.00 -9.83 -0.34
C ASP A 208 -20.68 -11.01 0.42
N CYS A 209 -20.07 -12.20 0.40
CA CYS A 209 -20.61 -13.44 0.98
C CYS A 209 -19.87 -13.85 2.27
N ARG A 210 -20.59 -14.43 3.24
CA ARG A 210 -20.00 -14.89 4.52
C ARG A 210 -20.44 -16.29 4.92
N ASN A 211 -19.50 -17.11 5.40
CA ASN A 211 -19.72 -18.50 5.83
C ASN A 211 -20.45 -19.34 4.77
N CYS A 212 -20.01 -19.25 3.52
CA CYS A 212 -20.60 -19.97 2.39
C CYS A 212 -19.73 -21.17 2.00
N GLN A 213 -20.36 -22.30 1.68
CA GLN A 213 -19.63 -23.53 1.31
C GLN A 213 -20.22 -24.14 0.04
N ASN A 214 -19.39 -24.50 -0.94
CA ASN A 214 -19.87 -25.03 -2.22
C ASN A 214 -20.87 -24.04 -2.88
N CYS A 215 -20.40 -22.84 -3.21
CA CYS A 215 -21.21 -21.80 -3.85
C CYS A 215 -20.54 -21.25 -5.13
N PHE A 216 -21.35 -20.97 -6.15
CA PHE A 216 -20.90 -20.49 -7.47
C PHE A 216 -21.66 -19.23 -7.92
N ALA A 217 -20.95 -18.25 -8.47
CA ALA A 217 -21.50 -17.05 -9.12
C ALA A 217 -22.60 -16.33 -8.31
N SER A 218 -22.41 -16.16 -6.99
CA SER A 218 -23.45 -15.70 -6.06
C SER A 218 -23.02 -14.50 -5.21
N ALA A 219 -23.96 -13.64 -4.82
CA ALA A 219 -23.71 -12.42 -4.05
C ALA A 219 -24.57 -12.29 -2.80
N ASN A 220 -24.08 -11.57 -1.78
CA ASN A 220 -24.81 -11.21 -0.56
C ASN A 220 -25.41 -12.40 0.22
N LEU A 221 -24.79 -13.59 0.17
CA LEU A 221 -25.27 -14.78 0.88
C LEU A 221 -24.64 -14.93 2.27
N ARG A 222 -25.41 -15.39 3.26
CA ARG A 222 -24.90 -15.77 4.59
C ARG A 222 -25.27 -17.19 5.00
N ASN A 223 -24.27 -17.94 5.49
CA ASN A 223 -24.44 -19.28 6.05
C ASN A 223 -25.09 -20.29 5.06
N LYS A 224 -24.85 -20.14 3.76
CA LYS A 224 -25.48 -20.96 2.70
C LYS A 224 -24.55 -22.06 2.18
N ARG A 225 -25.15 -23.14 1.65
CA ARG A 225 -24.42 -24.24 1.01
C ARG A 225 -25.12 -24.73 -0.25
N TYR A 226 -24.35 -25.08 -1.28
CA TYR A 226 -24.87 -25.59 -2.57
C TYR A 226 -25.74 -24.56 -3.31
N TYR A 227 -25.21 -23.34 -3.48
CA TYR A 227 -25.91 -22.26 -4.20
C TYR A 227 -25.21 -21.93 -5.53
N ILE A 228 -25.99 -21.74 -6.59
CA ILE A 228 -25.50 -21.30 -7.91
C ILE A 228 -26.39 -20.13 -8.35
N PHE A 229 -25.80 -18.97 -8.67
CA PHE A 229 -26.55 -17.74 -9.00
C PHE A 229 -27.65 -17.39 -7.98
N ASN A 230 -27.32 -17.47 -6.68
CA ASN A 230 -28.22 -17.30 -5.54
C ASN A 230 -29.40 -18.29 -5.45
N GLN A 231 -29.46 -19.33 -6.29
CA GLN A 231 -30.48 -20.39 -6.21
C GLN A 231 -29.96 -21.59 -5.42
N PRO A 232 -30.78 -22.22 -4.54
CA PRO A 232 -30.41 -23.43 -3.81
C PRO A 232 -30.47 -24.68 -4.70
N TYR A 233 -29.54 -25.61 -4.47
CA TYR A 233 -29.49 -26.93 -5.11
C TYR A 233 -29.39 -28.03 -4.05
N THR A 234 -29.80 -29.26 -4.38
CA THR A 234 -29.31 -30.41 -3.60
C THR A 234 -27.81 -30.61 -3.84
N LYS A 235 -27.14 -31.30 -2.92
CA LYS A 235 -25.71 -31.60 -3.02
C LYS A 235 -25.36 -32.29 -4.34
N GLU A 236 -26.18 -33.26 -4.74
CA GLU A 236 -25.99 -34.08 -5.94
C GLU A 236 -26.20 -33.26 -7.21
N GLN A 237 -27.23 -32.41 -7.24
CA GLN A 237 -27.49 -31.51 -8.37
C GLN A 237 -26.39 -30.44 -8.49
N TYR A 238 -25.90 -29.90 -7.37
CA TYR A 238 -24.81 -28.93 -7.36
C TYR A 238 -23.55 -29.53 -8.01
N PHE A 239 -23.10 -30.70 -7.56
CA PHE A 239 -21.91 -31.33 -8.13
C PHE A 239 -22.07 -31.76 -9.59
N GLU A 240 -23.29 -32.04 -10.05
CA GLU A 240 -23.55 -32.28 -11.48
C GLU A 240 -23.52 -30.98 -12.32
N GLU A 241 -24.03 -29.87 -11.78
CA GLU A 241 -23.98 -28.57 -12.45
C GLU A 241 -22.54 -28.01 -12.54
N ILE A 242 -21.75 -28.15 -11.47
CA ILE A 242 -20.37 -27.66 -11.42
C ILE A 242 -19.45 -28.36 -12.45
N LYS A 243 -19.69 -29.64 -12.79
CA LYS A 243 -18.94 -30.35 -13.85
C LYS A 243 -19.00 -29.66 -15.22
N LYS A 244 -20.03 -28.84 -15.48
CA LYS A 244 -20.21 -28.10 -16.74
C LYS A 244 -19.29 -26.88 -16.84
N TRP A 245 -18.62 -26.50 -15.75
CA TRP A 245 -17.73 -25.36 -15.65
C TRP A 245 -16.27 -25.84 -15.52
N ASP A 246 -15.70 -26.40 -16.61
CA ASP A 246 -14.26 -26.69 -16.65
C ASP A 246 -13.46 -25.38 -16.71
N LEU A 247 -13.17 -24.84 -15.54
CA LEU A 247 -12.43 -23.58 -15.37
C LEU A 247 -10.97 -23.68 -15.83
N GLY A 248 -10.48 -24.84 -16.28
CA GLY A 248 -9.15 -24.98 -16.87
C GLY A 248 -9.06 -24.38 -18.28
N SER A 249 -10.21 -24.18 -18.94
CA SER A 249 -10.36 -23.45 -20.21
C SER A 249 -10.44 -21.95 -19.98
N TYR A 250 -9.65 -21.17 -20.73
CA TYR A 250 -9.66 -19.72 -20.71
C TYR A 250 -11.02 -19.15 -21.16
N ALA A 251 -11.59 -19.69 -22.23
CA ALA A 251 -12.92 -19.30 -22.71
C ALA A 251 -14.02 -19.57 -21.67
N VAL A 252 -13.99 -20.73 -20.98
CA VAL A 252 -14.96 -21.07 -19.94
C VAL A 252 -14.77 -20.20 -18.69
N TYR A 253 -13.52 -19.97 -18.25
CA TYR A 253 -13.19 -19.08 -17.14
C TYR A 253 -13.72 -17.66 -17.38
N GLN A 254 -13.45 -17.07 -18.54
CA GLN A 254 -13.92 -15.72 -18.88
C GLN A 254 -15.45 -15.65 -18.99
N LYS A 255 -16.09 -16.70 -19.53
CA LYS A 255 -17.56 -16.82 -19.56
C LYS A 255 -18.14 -16.84 -18.15
N ALA A 256 -17.57 -17.63 -17.23
CA ALA A 256 -18.01 -17.71 -15.84
C ALA A 256 -17.86 -16.36 -15.12
N ARG A 257 -16.68 -15.72 -15.24
CA ARG A 257 -16.39 -14.39 -14.69
C ARG A 257 -17.39 -13.32 -15.18
N ARG A 258 -17.68 -13.30 -16.49
CA ARG A 258 -18.64 -12.35 -17.08
C ARG A 258 -20.05 -12.56 -16.52
N LEU A 259 -20.54 -13.79 -16.50
CA LEU A 259 -21.89 -14.11 -16.02
C LEU A 259 -22.05 -13.85 -14.52
N ALA A 260 -21.02 -14.09 -13.71
CA ALA A 260 -21.02 -13.74 -12.30
C ALA A 260 -21.11 -12.21 -12.11
N ASN A 261 -20.30 -11.43 -12.83
CA ASN A 261 -20.37 -9.97 -12.79
C ASN A 261 -21.73 -9.40 -13.24
N GLU A 262 -22.37 -10.01 -14.24
CA GLU A 262 -23.73 -9.67 -14.67
C GLU A 262 -24.78 -10.02 -13.59
N HIS A 263 -24.59 -11.11 -12.86
CA HIS A 263 -25.45 -11.49 -11.74
C HIS A 263 -25.28 -10.58 -10.52
N PHE A 264 -24.04 -10.21 -10.18
CA PHE A 264 -23.72 -9.30 -9.07
C PHE A 264 -24.44 -7.95 -9.19
N LYS A 265 -24.60 -7.41 -10.41
CA LYS A 265 -25.30 -6.15 -10.67
C LYS A 265 -26.79 -6.16 -10.27
N LYS A 266 -27.40 -7.34 -10.06
CA LYS A 266 -28.79 -7.48 -9.60
C LYS A 266 -28.95 -7.24 -8.09
N TYR A 267 -27.85 -7.20 -7.34
CA TYR A 267 -27.85 -7.08 -5.88
C TYR A 267 -27.08 -5.83 -5.47
N VAL A 268 -27.67 -5.03 -4.58
CA VAL A 268 -27.01 -3.88 -3.96
C VAL A 268 -25.74 -4.36 -3.23
N PRO A 269 -24.56 -3.74 -3.44
CA PRO A 269 -23.31 -4.16 -2.79
C PRO A 269 -23.23 -3.64 -1.34
N LYS A 270 -22.33 -4.21 -0.54
CA LYS A 270 -22.02 -3.69 0.81
C LYS A 270 -21.38 -2.30 0.69
N ALA A 271 -22.01 -1.27 1.27
CA ALA A 271 -21.62 0.14 1.11
C ALA A 271 -20.20 0.51 1.59
N ARG A 272 -19.76 -0.08 2.70
CA ARG A 272 -18.43 0.07 3.31
C ARG A 272 -18.02 -1.26 3.94
N MET A 273 -16.72 -1.43 4.15
CA MET A 273 -16.11 -2.52 4.90
C MET A 273 -15.74 -2.00 6.28
N ASP A 274 -16.69 -2.05 7.22
CA ASP A 274 -16.61 -1.42 8.54
C ASP A 274 -17.08 -2.36 9.69
N ASP A 275 -16.80 -3.66 9.59
CA ASP A 275 -17.32 -4.65 10.54
C ASP A 275 -16.73 -4.46 11.95
N MET A 276 -17.61 -4.53 12.95
CA MET A 276 -17.28 -4.39 14.39
C MET A 276 -16.72 -3.01 14.79
N SER A 277 -16.93 -1.97 13.97
CA SER A 277 -16.48 -0.61 14.25
C SER A 277 -17.59 0.35 14.71
N VAL A 278 -17.27 1.28 15.61
CA VAL A 278 -18.23 2.23 16.23
C VAL A 278 -17.74 3.67 16.14
N GLY A 279 -18.54 4.56 15.56
CA GLY A 279 -18.19 5.99 15.44
C GLY A 279 -17.14 6.29 14.36
N CYS A 280 -16.91 5.36 13.43
CA CYS A 280 -15.84 5.46 12.43
C CYS A 280 -16.29 5.96 11.04
N THR A 281 -15.41 6.68 10.36
CA THR A 281 -15.52 7.08 8.93
C THR A 281 -14.27 6.69 8.15
N GLY A 282 -14.37 6.69 6.81
CA GLY A 282 -13.41 6.01 5.94
C GLY A 282 -13.83 4.57 5.62
N ASN A 283 -12.91 3.73 5.15
CA ASN A 283 -13.21 2.37 4.67
C ASN A 283 -12.13 1.35 5.05
N TYR A 284 -12.48 0.06 5.05
CA TYR A 284 -11.65 -1.04 5.57
C TYR A 284 -11.25 -0.82 7.05
N VAL A 285 -12.19 -0.36 7.87
CA VAL A 285 -11.95 -0.05 9.30
C VAL A 285 -12.65 -1.09 10.17
N PHE A 286 -11.89 -1.98 10.78
CA PHE A 286 -12.41 -3.13 11.52
C PHE A 286 -12.11 -3.04 13.01
N GLU A 287 -13.00 -3.54 13.86
CA GLU A 287 -12.80 -3.67 15.32
C GLU A 287 -12.36 -2.36 16.03
N SER A 288 -12.72 -1.20 15.46
CA SER A 288 -12.15 0.10 15.85
C SER A 288 -13.22 1.08 16.35
N LYS A 289 -12.80 2.11 17.09
CA LYS A 289 -13.70 3.06 17.75
C LYS A 289 -13.25 4.51 17.55
N ASN A 290 -14.17 5.40 17.21
CA ASN A 290 -13.93 6.85 17.03
C ASN A 290 -12.80 7.17 16.02
N CYS A 291 -12.66 6.39 14.94
CA CYS A 291 -11.63 6.61 13.92
C CYS A 291 -12.17 7.43 12.74
N TYR A 292 -11.61 8.61 12.44
CA TYR A 292 -12.16 9.52 11.40
C TYR A 292 -11.27 9.65 10.16
N ASP A 293 -11.87 9.45 8.98
CA ASP A 293 -11.20 9.36 7.65
C ASP A 293 -9.99 8.42 7.66
N CYS A 294 -10.12 7.28 8.36
CA CYS A 294 -9.11 6.23 8.39
C CYS A 294 -9.33 5.23 7.26
N ARG A 295 -8.25 4.72 6.71
CA ARG A 295 -8.22 3.68 5.68
C ARG A 295 -7.32 2.57 6.21
N GLU A 296 -7.87 1.39 6.44
CA GLU A 296 -7.20 0.25 7.08
C GLU A 296 -6.67 0.48 8.49
N VAL A 297 -7.47 0.01 9.45
CA VAL A 297 -7.05 -0.28 10.82
C VAL A 297 -7.85 -1.45 11.38
N ILE A 298 -7.21 -2.31 12.19
CA ILE A 298 -7.84 -3.42 12.91
C ILE A 298 -7.50 -3.29 14.40
N GLY A 299 -8.39 -2.72 15.20
CA GLY A 299 -8.22 -2.54 16.66
C GLY A 299 -7.62 -1.20 17.11
N ALA A 300 -8.05 -0.08 16.50
CA ALA A 300 -7.65 1.27 16.89
C ALA A 300 -8.76 2.05 17.62
N GLU A 301 -8.39 3.01 18.48
CA GLU A 301 -9.30 3.90 19.18
C GLU A 301 -8.85 5.37 19.04
N ASP A 302 -9.80 6.30 18.89
CA ASP A 302 -9.62 7.77 18.92
C ASP A 302 -8.66 8.38 17.86
N CYS A 303 -8.28 7.63 16.82
CA CYS A 303 -7.35 8.00 15.72
C CYS A 303 -7.97 8.78 14.53
N LYS A 304 -7.13 9.40 13.67
CA LYS A 304 -7.58 10.00 12.38
C LYS A 304 -6.60 9.77 11.21
N TYR A 305 -7.10 9.84 9.98
CA TYR A 305 -6.33 10.04 8.73
C TYR A 305 -5.28 8.95 8.31
N MET A 306 -5.37 7.72 8.81
CA MET A 306 -4.35 6.68 8.57
C MET A 306 -4.53 5.84 7.28
N LEU A 307 -3.45 5.19 6.79
CA LEU A 307 -3.36 4.26 5.65
C LEU A 307 -2.02 3.46 5.63
N MET A 308 -1.76 2.39 6.37
CA MET A 308 -2.63 1.38 7.00
C MET A 308 -2.05 0.97 8.38
N ALA A 309 -2.68 0.05 9.13
CA ALA A 309 -2.08 -0.74 10.24
C ALA A 309 -2.96 -1.94 10.63
N SER A 310 -2.44 -2.99 11.29
CA SER A 310 -3.32 -4.03 11.89
C SER A 310 -2.73 -4.74 13.13
N GLN A 311 -3.49 -4.64 14.23
CA GLN A 311 -3.24 -5.20 15.58
C GLN A 311 -2.06 -4.57 16.37
N ALA A 312 -2.09 -4.46 17.71
CA ALA A 312 -3.20 -4.16 18.64
C ALA A 312 -2.61 -3.64 19.98
N PRO A 313 -3.23 -2.69 20.73
CA PRO A 313 -4.31 -1.75 20.40
C PRO A 313 -3.79 -0.30 20.20
N ILE A 314 -4.12 0.35 19.07
CA ILE A 314 -3.56 1.66 18.69
C ILE A 314 -4.42 2.83 19.18
N LYS A 315 -3.82 3.77 19.95
CA LYS A 315 -4.52 4.88 20.64
C LYS A 315 -3.53 5.94 21.18
N ASP A 316 -3.19 7.05 20.51
CA ASP A 316 -3.85 7.76 19.41
C ASP A 316 -2.80 8.14 18.34
N SER A 317 -3.05 7.86 17.06
CA SER A 317 -2.17 8.24 15.93
C SER A 317 -2.97 8.89 14.79
N TYR A 318 -2.38 9.90 14.14
CA TYR A 318 -3.14 10.95 13.41
C TYR A 318 -2.61 11.28 12.01
N ASP A 319 -1.62 10.54 11.53
CA ASP A 319 -1.26 10.45 10.11
C ASP A 319 -0.14 9.41 9.99
N VAL A 320 -0.48 8.19 9.54
CA VAL A 320 0.54 7.17 9.27
C VAL A 320 0.21 6.48 7.95
N SER A 321 1.20 6.39 7.06
CA SER A 321 1.11 5.71 5.77
C SER A 321 2.01 4.47 5.75
N SER A 322 1.65 3.50 6.59
CA SER A 322 2.53 2.42 7.06
C SER A 322 2.18 1.03 6.53
N TRP A 323 3.08 0.07 6.76
CA TRP A 323 2.78 -1.02 7.71
C TRP A 323 3.41 -0.68 9.08
N GLY A 324 2.74 -1.04 10.18
CA GLY A 324 3.27 -0.95 11.54
C GLY A 324 2.31 -1.55 12.58
N ASN A 325 2.86 -2.26 13.57
CA ASN A 325 2.12 -2.89 14.67
C ASN A 325 2.13 -1.97 15.91
N ASN A 326 0.99 -1.93 16.62
CA ASN A 326 0.77 -1.21 17.89
C ASN A 326 1.33 0.22 18.06
N MET A 327 1.43 1.01 16.99
CA MET A 327 2.04 2.35 17.02
C MET A 327 1.24 3.40 17.83
N GLN A 328 1.88 4.13 18.73
CA GLN A 328 1.29 5.27 19.45
C GLN A 328 1.95 6.61 19.06
N PHE A 329 1.16 7.69 19.18
CA PHE A 329 1.49 9.08 18.86
C PHE A 329 2.34 9.30 17.59
N SER A 330 2.12 8.50 16.55
CA SER A 330 2.73 8.70 15.23
C SER A 330 1.94 9.74 14.42
N TYR A 331 2.63 10.75 13.88
CA TYR A 331 2.03 11.84 13.08
C TYR A 331 2.96 12.24 11.93
N GLU A 332 2.41 12.15 10.72
CA GLU A 332 3.13 12.24 9.45
C GLU A 332 4.34 11.28 9.37
N CYS A 333 4.06 9.99 9.21
CA CYS A 333 5.08 8.94 9.10
C CYS A 333 4.76 7.93 7.97
N CYS A 334 5.77 7.51 7.20
CA CYS A 334 5.60 6.74 5.96
C CYS A 334 6.95 6.14 5.52
N ASN A 335 7.36 4.91 5.86
CA ASN A 335 6.68 3.71 6.37
C ASN A 335 7.46 3.12 7.60
N THR A 336 6.82 2.39 8.54
CA THR A 336 7.28 2.36 9.95
C THR A 336 6.90 1.14 10.81
N GLY A 337 7.84 0.26 11.17
CA GLY A 337 7.62 -0.87 12.10
C GLY A 337 8.76 -1.04 13.12
N GLU A 338 8.59 -1.75 14.25
CA GLU A 338 7.45 -2.52 14.78
C GLU A 338 7.32 -2.16 16.29
N ASP A 339 6.10 -2.02 16.82
CA ASP A 339 5.76 -1.58 18.19
C ASP A 339 6.36 -0.23 18.65
N VAL A 340 6.03 0.85 17.93
CA VAL A 340 6.71 2.16 18.04
C VAL A 340 5.94 3.26 18.81
N SER A 341 6.67 4.05 19.61
CA SER A 341 6.29 5.36 20.17
C SER A 341 7.56 6.19 20.46
N ASP A 342 7.71 7.48 20.14
CA ASP A 342 6.88 8.39 19.33
C ASP A 342 7.70 8.92 18.15
N MET A 343 7.07 9.04 16.97
CA MET A 343 7.73 9.56 15.76
C MET A 343 6.89 10.65 15.08
N LYS A 344 7.58 11.71 14.68
CA LYS A 344 7.03 12.85 13.93
C LYS A 344 7.87 13.09 12.70
N PHE A 345 7.26 13.41 11.57
CA PHE A 345 7.98 13.78 10.34
C PHE A 345 8.93 12.69 9.78
N CYS A 346 8.51 11.43 9.64
CA CYS A 346 9.45 10.32 9.34
C CYS A 346 9.24 9.59 7.99
N GLN A 347 10.32 9.35 7.25
CA GLN A 347 10.30 8.90 5.84
C GLN A 347 11.06 7.57 5.58
N GLU A 348 11.36 6.83 6.65
CA GLU A 348 11.17 5.37 6.83
C GLU A 348 12.01 4.98 8.04
N ALA A 349 11.38 4.47 9.11
CA ALA A 349 12.04 4.21 10.39
C ALA A 349 11.95 2.73 10.77
N GLY A 350 13.07 2.19 11.27
CA GLY A 350 13.28 0.75 11.41
C GLY A 350 13.11 0.19 12.83
N LEU A 351 13.20 -1.14 12.90
CA LEU A 351 12.88 -1.96 14.07
C LEU A 351 13.60 -1.49 15.36
N GLY A 352 12.81 -1.24 16.41
CA GLY A 352 13.29 -0.90 17.75
C GLY A 352 13.88 0.52 17.90
N SER A 353 13.38 1.49 17.13
CA SER A 353 13.75 2.92 17.24
C SER A 353 12.71 3.74 17.99
N HIS A 354 13.13 4.73 18.79
CA HIS A 354 12.23 5.61 19.57
C HIS A 354 12.68 7.08 19.52
N HIS A 355 11.75 8.04 19.59
CA HIS A 355 12.02 9.49 19.51
C HIS A 355 12.82 9.89 18.26
N ILE A 356 12.21 9.71 17.09
CA ILE A 356 12.82 9.98 15.78
C ILE A 356 12.07 11.09 15.07
N GLU A 357 12.80 12.13 14.65
CA GLU A 357 12.30 13.23 13.82
C GLU A 357 13.12 13.35 12.53
N TYR A 358 12.45 13.50 11.38
CA TYR A 358 13.11 13.64 10.08
C TYR A 358 14.06 12.48 9.73
N GLY A 359 13.68 11.25 10.10
CA GLY A 359 14.51 10.05 9.96
C GLY A 359 14.28 9.25 8.66
N LYS A 360 15.39 8.74 8.12
CA LYS A 360 15.47 7.77 7.01
C LYS A 360 16.33 6.57 7.42
N LEU A 361 15.83 5.35 7.18
CA LEU A 361 16.49 4.05 7.37
C LEU A 361 17.26 3.91 8.71
N SER A 362 16.73 4.53 9.77
CA SER A 362 17.41 4.60 11.06
C SER A 362 16.81 3.56 12.02
N SER A 363 17.66 2.63 12.44
CA SER A 363 17.24 1.37 13.06
C SER A 363 17.89 1.16 14.43
N GLY A 364 17.04 0.95 15.43
CA GLY A 364 17.39 0.34 16.69
C GLY A 364 18.06 1.23 17.74
N ALA A 365 17.80 2.55 17.71
CA ALA A 365 18.40 3.57 18.58
C ALA A 365 17.38 4.67 18.97
N ALA A 366 17.78 5.62 19.82
CA ALA A 366 16.92 6.71 20.26
C ALA A 366 17.47 8.13 20.03
N HIS A 367 16.57 9.11 20.03
CA HIS A 367 16.87 10.55 19.97
C HIS A 367 17.63 10.97 18.71
N HIS A 368 16.94 10.96 17.56
CA HIS A 368 17.51 11.41 16.28
C HIS A 368 16.74 12.60 15.69
N PHE A 369 17.48 13.52 15.06
CA PHE A 369 16.91 14.66 14.34
C PHE A 369 17.58 14.81 12.96
N GLY A 370 16.85 14.54 11.87
CA GLY A 370 17.40 14.61 10.52
C GLY A 370 18.44 13.51 10.22
N CYS A 371 18.18 12.27 10.64
CA CYS A 371 19.11 11.15 10.47
C CYS A 371 18.86 10.39 9.15
N VAL A 372 19.93 9.99 8.46
CA VAL A 372 19.85 9.60 7.04
C VAL A 372 20.04 8.09 6.80
N SER A 373 20.66 7.35 7.75
CA SER A 373 20.65 5.86 7.85
C SER A 373 21.36 5.37 9.13
N VAL A 374 20.99 5.85 10.33
CA VAL A 374 21.76 5.60 11.57
C VAL A 374 21.43 4.25 12.23
N ARG A 375 22.45 3.51 12.65
CA ARG A 375 22.34 2.13 13.19
C ARG A 375 22.88 2.03 14.63
N LYS A 376 21.99 2.14 15.62
CA LYS A 376 22.31 1.92 17.05
C LYS A 376 23.41 2.81 17.66
N ARG A 377 23.25 4.13 17.45
CA ARG A 377 23.83 5.19 18.29
C ARG A 377 22.71 6.17 18.68
N ASP A 378 22.76 6.67 19.90
CA ASP A 378 21.79 7.65 20.40
C ASP A 378 22.32 9.09 20.29
N TYR A 379 21.41 10.06 20.30
CA TYR A 379 21.69 11.50 20.26
C TYR A 379 22.43 11.92 18.97
N CYS A 380 21.76 11.69 17.83
CA CYS A 380 22.33 11.94 16.50
C CYS A 380 21.59 13.03 15.71
N ILE A 381 22.35 13.94 15.11
CA ILE A 381 21.84 14.98 14.19
C ILE A 381 22.67 14.92 12.90
N LEU A 382 22.02 14.84 11.73
CA LEU A 382 22.68 14.75 10.42
C LEU A 382 23.82 13.71 10.37
N ASN A 383 23.53 12.46 10.79
CA ASN A 383 24.47 11.34 10.94
C ASN A 383 25.67 11.55 11.90
N LYS A 384 25.78 12.69 12.59
CA LYS A 384 26.81 12.92 13.62
C LYS A 384 26.24 12.64 15.03
N GLN A 385 27.03 12.01 15.89
CA GLN A 385 26.71 11.79 17.31
C GLN A 385 27.17 12.96 18.20
N TYR A 386 26.37 13.26 19.24
CA TYR A 386 26.61 14.30 20.24
C TYR A 386 26.43 13.75 21.65
N SER A 387 26.85 14.48 22.69
CA SER A 387 26.36 14.21 24.04
C SER A 387 24.89 14.64 24.18
N LYS A 388 24.17 14.09 25.17
CA LYS A 388 22.76 14.43 25.44
C LYS A 388 22.52 15.94 25.55
N ASP A 389 23.31 16.59 26.40
CA ASP A 389 23.26 18.03 26.66
C ASP A 389 23.49 18.89 25.42
N GLU A 390 24.36 18.44 24.50
CA GLU A 390 24.63 19.13 23.24
C GLU A 390 23.50 18.89 22.23
N PHE A 391 23.01 17.66 22.14
CA PHE A 391 21.89 17.28 21.29
C PHE A 391 20.63 18.08 21.60
N GLU A 392 20.23 18.14 22.87
CA GLU A 392 19.01 18.86 23.30
C GLU A 392 19.11 20.36 22.95
N LYS A 393 20.23 21.00 23.33
CA LYS A 393 20.49 22.42 23.05
C LYS A 393 20.64 22.72 21.55
N LEU A 394 21.12 21.77 20.75
CA LEU A 394 21.26 21.94 19.29
C LEU A 394 19.90 21.72 18.60
N ARG A 395 19.13 20.70 18.99
CA ARG A 395 17.77 20.45 18.49
C ARG A 395 16.86 21.67 18.67
N GLU A 396 16.82 22.26 19.87
CA GLU A 396 16.01 23.48 20.13
C GLU A 396 16.40 24.66 19.21
N LYS A 397 17.70 24.85 18.98
CA LYS A 397 18.20 25.90 18.07
C LYS A 397 17.83 25.61 16.62
N ILE A 398 17.90 24.34 16.18
CA ILE A 398 17.52 23.94 14.82
C ILE A 398 16.02 24.15 14.61
N ILE A 399 15.17 23.75 15.56
CA ILE A 399 13.72 23.96 15.51
C ILE A 399 13.37 25.45 15.38
N ARG A 400 14.03 26.31 16.16
CA ARG A 400 13.89 27.76 16.02
C ARG A 400 14.34 28.24 14.63
N HIS A 401 15.49 27.80 14.16
CA HIS A 401 16.02 28.16 12.84
C HIS A 401 15.08 27.73 11.70
N MET A 402 14.46 26.54 11.76
CA MET A 402 13.45 26.09 10.78
C MET A 402 12.21 26.98 10.72
N ASN A 403 11.90 27.71 11.80
CA ASN A 403 10.80 28.66 11.86
C ASN A 403 11.20 30.09 11.47
N GLU A 404 12.47 30.46 11.64
CA GLU A 404 13.01 31.76 11.21
C GLU A 404 13.41 31.74 9.72
N VAL A 405 13.93 30.61 9.23
CA VAL A 405 14.45 30.38 7.87
C VAL A 405 13.79 29.11 7.29
N PRO A 406 12.53 29.22 6.80
CA PRO A 406 11.81 28.09 6.21
C PRO A 406 12.46 27.62 4.91
N TYR A 407 12.25 26.35 4.57
CA TYR A 407 12.54 25.86 3.22
C TYR A 407 11.39 26.25 2.28
N VAL A 408 11.71 26.81 1.12
CA VAL A 408 10.71 27.14 0.08
C VAL A 408 10.82 26.11 -1.04
N SER A 409 9.74 25.36 -1.24
CA SER A 409 9.67 24.28 -2.22
C SER A 409 9.69 24.79 -3.66
N LYS A 410 10.31 24.01 -4.54
CA LYS A 410 10.27 24.21 -6.00
C LYS A 410 8.96 23.71 -6.60
N ILE A 411 8.25 22.83 -5.90
CA ILE A 411 6.92 22.37 -6.27
C ILE A 411 5.93 23.47 -5.92
N LYS A 412 5.11 23.85 -6.91
CA LYS A 412 4.12 24.92 -6.78
C LYS A 412 2.91 24.45 -6.00
N GLY A 413 2.37 25.32 -5.15
CA GLY A 413 1.06 25.11 -4.56
C GLY A 413 -0.02 25.04 -5.65
N GLN A 414 -1.09 24.27 -5.43
CA GLN A 414 -2.18 24.21 -6.40
C GLN A 414 -2.79 25.61 -6.57
N ASN A 415 -2.91 26.07 -7.83
CA ASN A 415 -3.36 27.42 -8.17
C ASN A 415 -2.48 28.56 -7.58
N SER A 416 -1.17 28.32 -7.40
CA SER A 416 -0.22 29.33 -6.93
C SER A 416 1.09 29.29 -7.72
N ASP A 417 1.63 30.46 -8.06
CA ASP A 417 2.96 30.58 -8.70
C ASP A 417 4.13 30.63 -7.70
N VAL A 418 3.83 30.69 -6.40
CA VAL A 418 4.83 30.73 -5.32
C VAL A 418 5.05 29.31 -4.76
N GLY A 419 6.29 29.03 -4.38
CA GLY A 419 6.66 27.79 -3.69
C GLY A 419 5.96 27.63 -2.34
N VAL A 420 5.77 26.38 -1.92
CA VAL A 420 5.15 26.01 -0.64
C VAL A 420 6.19 26.12 0.48
N GLU A 421 5.84 26.68 1.64
CA GLU A 421 6.78 26.88 2.76
C GLU A 421 6.79 25.69 3.72
N TYR A 422 7.98 25.20 4.05
CA TYR A 422 8.20 24.09 4.97
C TYR A 422 8.96 24.58 6.20
N ARG A 423 8.27 24.52 7.34
CA ARG A 423 8.73 24.91 8.68
C ARG A 423 8.83 23.65 9.55
N TYR A 424 9.31 23.80 10.79
CA TYR A 424 9.17 22.71 11.75
C TYR A 424 7.68 22.44 11.98
N GLY A 425 7.27 21.16 12.00
CA GLY A 425 5.87 20.76 12.00
C GLY A 425 5.37 20.11 10.71
N GLU A 426 6.15 20.17 9.63
CA GLU A 426 5.79 19.64 8.32
C GLU A 426 6.61 18.40 7.94
N PHE A 427 5.99 17.42 7.30
CA PHE A 427 6.68 16.33 6.59
C PHE A 427 7.58 16.84 5.45
N LEU A 428 8.45 15.96 4.95
CA LEU A 428 9.41 16.25 3.89
C LEU A 428 8.73 16.80 2.62
N PRO A 429 9.29 17.85 1.97
CA PRO A 429 8.83 18.32 0.66
C PRO A 429 8.89 17.22 -0.41
N PRO A 430 7.86 17.01 -1.25
CA PRO A 430 7.83 15.90 -2.21
C PRO A 430 9.00 15.86 -3.20
N GLU A 431 9.68 16.99 -3.49
CA GLU A 431 10.87 17.00 -4.35
C GLU A 431 12.10 16.31 -3.75
N LEU A 432 12.11 16.07 -2.43
CA LEU A 432 13.13 15.25 -1.76
C LEU A 432 12.90 13.74 -1.98
N SER A 433 11.73 13.31 -2.50
CA SER A 433 11.49 11.90 -2.80
C SER A 433 12.57 11.38 -3.77
N PRO A 434 13.04 10.13 -3.62
CA PRO A 434 13.99 9.54 -4.56
C PRO A 434 13.33 9.00 -5.84
N PHE A 435 12.00 9.01 -5.91
CA PHE A 435 11.21 8.46 -7.01
C PHE A 435 10.58 9.57 -7.87
N ALA A 436 10.21 9.28 -9.13
CA ALA A 436 9.33 10.15 -9.88
C ALA A 436 7.87 9.94 -9.45
N TYR A 437 7.00 10.95 -9.59
CA TYR A 437 5.62 10.93 -9.09
C TYR A 437 4.84 9.70 -9.61
N ASN A 438 4.98 9.40 -10.90
CA ASN A 438 4.32 8.27 -11.57
C ASN A 438 4.85 6.87 -11.20
N GLU A 439 5.96 6.79 -10.47
CA GLU A 439 6.49 5.55 -9.89
C GLU A 439 5.90 5.25 -8.50
N THR A 440 5.24 6.23 -7.88
CA THR A 440 4.83 6.19 -6.47
C THR A 440 3.34 5.89 -6.29
N MET A 441 2.94 5.53 -5.07
CA MET A 441 1.52 5.39 -4.70
C MET A 441 0.73 6.69 -4.88
N ALA A 442 1.36 7.88 -4.83
CA ALA A 442 0.65 9.14 -5.02
C ALA A 442 -0.09 9.18 -6.37
N ASN A 443 0.53 8.72 -7.45
CA ASN A 443 -0.10 8.72 -8.77
C ASN A 443 -1.18 7.65 -8.98
N GLU A 444 -1.37 6.74 -8.02
CA GLU A 444 -2.50 5.79 -8.05
C GLU A 444 -3.71 6.35 -7.28
N PHE A 445 -3.49 7.11 -6.20
CA PHE A 445 -4.55 7.81 -5.44
C PHE A 445 -4.94 9.16 -6.06
N PHE A 446 -3.97 9.87 -6.61
CA PHE A 446 -4.06 11.23 -7.15
C PHE A 446 -3.40 11.25 -8.55
N PRO A 447 -3.99 10.58 -9.56
CA PRO A 447 -3.38 10.46 -10.87
C PRO A 447 -3.18 11.83 -11.53
N LEU A 448 -1.98 12.06 -12.06
CA LEU A 448 -1.63 13.20 -12.91
C LEU A 448 -1.16 12.71 -14.28
N SER A 449 -1.33 13.53 -15.30
CA SER A 449 -0.58 13.41 -16.55
C SER A 449 0.86 13.94 -16.40
N GLU A 450 1.72 13.60 -17.37
CA GLU A 450 3.10 14.10 -17.46
C GLU A 450 3.14 15.64 -17.54
N GLU A 451 2.19 16.24 -18.27
CA GLU A 451 2.03 17.69 -18.42
C GLU A 451 1.64 18.35 -17.09
N GLU A 452 0.63 17.83 -16.39
CA GLU A 452 0.18 18.35 -15.09
C GLU A 452 1.25 18.18 -14.00
N ALA A 453 1.99 17.06 -14.01
CA ALA A 453 3.13 16.84 -13.14
C ALA A 453 4.23 17.88 -13.39
N GLY A 454 4.57 18.13 -14.66
CA GLY A 454 5.55 19.13 -15.07
C GLY A 454 5.16 20.55 -14.67
N VAL A 455 3.90 20.96 -14.85
CA VAL A 455 3.38 22.27 -14.43
C VAL A 455 3.49 22.49 -12.92
N LYS A 456 3.28 21.44 -12.13
CA LYS A 456 3.44 21.47 -10.65
C LYS A 456 4.89 21.41 -10.19
N GLY A 457 5.83 21.01 -11.05
CA GLY A 457 7.25 20.81 -10.71
C GLY A 457 7.60 19.40 -10.21
N TYR A 458 6.70 18.43 -10.33
CA TYR A 458 6.97 17.03 -10.02
C TYR A 458 7.88 16.40 -11.08
N ARG A 459 8.81 15.52 -10.64
CA ARG A 459 9.57 14.67 -11.57
C ARG A 459 8.68 13.59 -12.16
N TRP A 460 8.90 13.28 -13.43
CA TRP A 460 8.20 12.23 -14.17
C TRP A 460 9.22 11.29 -14.83
N ARG A 461 8.94 9.98 -14.85
CA ARG A 461 9.79 8.96 -15.49
C ARG A 461 9.03 8.31 -16.64
N SER A 462 9.43 8.60 -17.87
CA SER A 462 8.91 7.92 -19.06
C SER A 462 9.23 6.42 -19.01
N PRO A 463 8.35 5.51 -19.48
CA PRO A 463 8.59 4.07 -19.39
C PRO A 463 9.81 3.61 -20.21
N GLU A 464 10.71 2.84 -19.59
CA GLU A 464 11.79 2.18 -20.34
C GLU A 464 11.22 1.18 -21.36
N ILE A 465 11.53 1.37 -22.64
CA ILE A 465 11.14 0.49 -23.73
C ILE A 465 12.10 -0.72 -23.79
N ARG A 466 12.02 -1.59 -22.78
CA ARG A 466 12.71 -2.90 -22.78
C ARG A 466 11.95 -3.90 -23.64
N GLN A 467 12.15 -3.82 -24.96
CA GLN A 467 11.65 -4.82 -25.90
C GLN A 467 12.54 -6.07 -25.88
N TYR A 468 12.23 -7.01 -24.99
CA TYR A 468 12.62 -8.40 -25.20
C TYR A 468 11.87 -8.95 -26.41
N ALA A 469 12.56 -9.71 -27.26
CA ALA A 469 11.91 -10.37 -28.40
C ALA A 469 10.86 -11.36 -27.88
N VAL A 470 9.59 -11.03 -28.11
CA VAL A 470 8.44 -11.90 -27.84
C VAL A 470 8.57 -13.15 -28.71
N THR A 471 8.43 -14.33 -28.10
CA THR A 471 8.41 -15.61 -28.82
C THR A 471 6.97 -16.10 -29.06
N MET A 472 6.03 -15.71 -28.19
CA MET A 472 4.63 -16.13 -28.24
C MET A 472 3.68 -14.97 -27.91
N THR A 473 2.55 -14.86 -28.60
CA THR A 473 1.49 -13.89 -28.26
C THR A 473 0.43 -14.56 -27.38
N ALA A 474 -0.32 -13.77 -26.59
CA ALA A 474 -1.31 -14.29 -25.65
C ALA A 474 -2.42 -15.14 -26.31
N GLU A 475 -2.72 -14.87 -27.59
CA GLU A 475 -3.73 -15.58 -28.39
C GLU A 475 -3.26 -16.98 -28.83
N LYS A 476 -1.95 -17.20 -28.87
CA LYS A 476 -1.34 -18.51 -29.23
C LYS A 476 -1.24 -19.47 -28.03
N LEU A 477 -1.46 -18.98 -26.81
CA LEU A 477 -1.50 -19.82 -25.62
C LEU A 477 -2.68 -20.81 -25.72
N PRO A 478 -2.50 -22.07 -25.30
CA PRO A 478 -3.59 -23.04 -25.30
C PRO A 478 -4.78 -22.54 -24.47
N ASP A 479 -5.99 -22.83 -24.93
CA ASP A 479 -7.19 -22.47 -24.19
C ASP A 479 -7.24 -23.20 -22.84
N HIS A 480 -6.92 -24.50 -22.83
CA HIS A 480 -7.00 -25.33 -21.63
C HIS A 480 -5.62 -25.62 -20.99
N ILE A 481 -5.50 -25.51 -19.67
CA ILE A 481 -4.24 -25.70 -18.92
C ILE A 481 -3.61 -27.10 -19.06
N LYS A 482 -4.42 -28.15 -19.18
CA LYS A 482 -3.99 -29.53 -19.49
C LYS A 482 -3.20 -29.64 -20.81
N ASP A 483 -3.42 -28.71 -21.76
CA ASP A 483 -2.74 -28.69 -23.06
C ASP A 483 -1.47 -27.81 -23.07
N ALA A 484 -1.11 -27.21 -21.92
CA ALA A 484 0.10 -26.42 -21.77
C ALA A 484 1.34 -27.32 -21.61
N PRO A 485 2.29 -27.35 -22.56
CA PRO A 485 3.54 -28.11 -22.41
C PRO A 485 4.52 -27.39 -21.48
N ASP A 486 5.43 -28.14 -20.85
CA ASP A 486 6.49 -27.57 -19.98
C ASP A 486 7.40 -26.58 -20.71
N SER A 487 7.49 -26.66 -22.05
CA SER A 487 8.25 -25.72 -22.86
C SER A 487 7.76 -24.26 -22.72
N ILE A 488 6.54 -24.03 -22.23
CA ILE A 488 6.00 -22.69 -21.94
C ILE A 488 6.88 -21.88 -20.98
N LEU A 489 7.64 -22.54 -20.12
CA LEU A 489 8.57 -21.91 -19.18
C LEU A 489 9.75 -21.18 -19.87
N ASN A 490 10.02 -21.52 -21.15
CA ASN A 490 11.05 -20.88 -21.96
C ASN A 490 10.53 -19.70 -22.79
N GLU A 491 9.21 -19.60 -22.97
CA GLU A 491 8.56 -18.61 -23.83
C GLU A 491 8.55 -17.21 -23.21
N ILE A 492 8.69 -16.19 -24.05
CA ILE A 492 8.44 -14.79 -23.71
C ILE A 492 7.09 -14.42 -24.30
N ILE A 493 6.07 -14.41 -23.46
CA ILE A 493 4.67 -14.17 -23.81
C ILE A 493 4.42 -12.67 -23.87
N GLN A 494 3.80 -12.18 -24.94
CA GLN A 494 3.30 -10.81 -25.01
C GLN A 494 2.07 -10.62 -24.11
N CYS A 495 2.14 -9.68 -23.18
CA CYS A 495 0.99 -9.26 -22.37
C CYS A 495 -0.10 -8.63 -23.24
N ALA A 496 -1.33 -9.16 -23.17
CA ALA A 496 -2.48 -8.66 -23.93
C ALA A 496 -2.90 -7.22 -23.56
N ASN A 497 -2.48 -6.70 -22.40
CA ASN A 497 -2.85 -5.38 -21.88
C ASN A 497 -1.78 -4.31 -22.15
N CYS A 498 -0.51 -4.57 -21.78
CA CYS A 498 0.58 -3.59 -21.90
C CYS A 498 1.64 -3.92 -22.96
N SER A 499 1.44 -4.96 -23.76
CA SER A 499 2.36 -5.43 -24.83
C SER A 499 3.78 -5.80 -24.41
N LYS A 500 4.12 -5.71 -23.11
CA LYS A 500 5.41 -6.14 -22.56
C LYS A 500 5.53 -7.67 -22.53
N GLY A 501 6.74 -8.17 -22.76
CA GLY A 501 7.04 -9.60 -22.58
C GLY A 501 7.02 -10.02 -21.11
N PHE A 502 6.48 -11.19 -20.81
CA PHE A 502 6.55 -11.85 -19.49
C PHE A 502 6.78 -13.35 -19.65
N ARG A 503 7.07 -14.05 -18.54
CA ARG A 503 7.25 -15.51 -18.49
C ARG A 503 6.34 -16.11 -17.42
N ILE A 504 5.98 -17.37 -17.60
CA ILE A 504 5.39 -18.21 -16.55
C ILE A 504 6.54 -18.83 -15.75
N ILE A 505 6.47 -18.80 -14.43
CA ILE A 505 7.45 -19.47 -13.55
C ILE A 505 7.03 -20.92 -13.25
N PRO A 506 7.95 -21.83 -12.89
CA PRO A 506 7.60 -23.23 -12.61
C PRO A 506 6.51 -23.41 -11.55
N MET A 507 6.57 -22.62 -10.47
CA MET A 507 5.58 -22.61 -9.38
C MET A 507 4.18 -22.18 -9.86
N GLU A 508 4.10 -21.20 -10.76
CA GLU A 508 2.83 -20.77 -11.36
C GLU A 508 2.26 -21.85 -12.27
N LEU A 509 3.07 -22.47 -13.12
CA LEU A 509 2.61 -23.55 -14.01
C LEU A 509 2.08 -24.77 -13.23
N ASP A 510 2.80 -25.20 -12.20
CA ASP A 510 2.38 -26.28 -11.30
C ASP A 510 1.07 -25.93 -10.56
N PHE A 511 0.98 -24.72 -9.99
CA PHE A 511 -0.24 -24.23 -9.35
C PHE A 511 -1.45 -24.22 -10.30
N LEU A 512 -1.32 -23.62 -11.48
CA LEU A 512 -2.41 -23.48 -12.45
C LEU A 512 -2.94 -24.86 -12.88
N ARG A 513 -2.04 -25.84 -13.04
CA ARG A 513 -2.39 -27.24 -13.32
C ARG A 513 -3.12 -27.90 -12.15
N ARG A 514 -2.63 -27.77 -10.91
CA ARG A 514 -3.27 -28.34 -9.71
C ARG A 514 -4.67 -27.78 -9.47
N MET A 515 -4.84 -26.48 -9.67
CA MET A 515 -6.11 -25.78 -9.47
C MET A 515 -7.07 -25.89 -10.67
N ASN A 516 -6.56 -26.38 -11.82
CA ASN A 516 -7.27 -26.46 -13.09
C ASN A 516 -7.85 -25.10 -13.51
N VAL A 517 -6.95 -24.13 -13.74
CA VAL A 517 -7.22 -22.76 -14.21
C VAL A 517 -6.26 -22.39 -15.36
N PRO A 518 -6.65 -21.53 -16.31
CA PRO A 518 -5.89 -21.27 -17.53
C PRO A 518 -4.60 -20.48 -17.30
N LEU A 519 -3.66 -20.62 -18.24
CA LEU A 519 -2.51 -19.71 -18.34
C LEU A 519 -2.96 -18.24 -18.44
N PRO A 520 -2.36 -17.30 -17.71
CA PRO A 520 -2.71 -15.89 -17.80
C PRO A 520 -2.39 -15.32 -19.18
N ARG A 521 -3.21 -14.36 -19.63
CA ARG A 521 -3.00 -13.58 -20.86
C ARG A 521 -2.38 -12.21 -20.61
N GLU A 522 -2.26 -11.82 -19.34
CA GLU A 522 -1.65 -10.57 -18.89
C GLU A 522 -0.45 -10.84 -17.97
N CYS A 523 0.55 -9.97 -18.01
CA CYS A 523 1.72 -10.09 -17.15
C CYS A 523 1.35 -9.85 -15.66
N PRO A 524 2.12 -10.40 -14.71
CA PRO A 524 1.86 -10.24 -13.28
C PRO A 524 1.63 -8.79 -12.84
N PHE A 525 2.44 -7.85 -13.32
CA PHE A 525 2.29 -6.43 -12.97
C PHE A 525 0.92 -5.84 -13.40
N CYS A 526 0.37 -6.24 -14.55
CA CYS A 526 -0.98 -5.82 -14.96
C CYS A 526 -2.06 -6.45 -14.06
N ARG A 527 -1.91 -7.74 -13.74
CA ARG A 527 -2.86 -8.49 -12.90
C ARG A 527 -2.88 -8.03 -11.43
N VAL A 528 -1.73 -7.62 -10.88
CA VAL A 528 -1.63 -7.04 -9.53
C VAL A 528 -2.09 -5.57 -9.52
N ARG A 529 -1.62 -4.73 -10.46
CA ARG A 529 -1.92 -3.29 -10.47
C ARG A 529 -3.39 -2.98 -10.75
N SER A 530 -4.08 -3.80 -11.54
CA SER A 530 -5.54 -3.67 -11.75
C SER A 530 -6.33 -3.85 -10.46
N LYS A 531 -5.94 -4.81 -9.61
CA LYS A 531 -6.54 -5.07 -8.30
C LYS A 531 -6.19 -3.97 -7.30
N PHE A 532 -4.91 -3.62 -7.21
CA PHE A 532 -4.45 -2.49 -6.40
C PHE A 532 -5.24 -1.20 -6.70
N ARG A 533 -5.50 -0.89 -7.98
CA ARG A 533 -6.35 0.25 -8.37
C ARG A 533 -7.79 0.17 -7.89
N GLN A 534 -8.40 -1.02 -7.91
CA GLN A 534 -9.74 -1.21 -7.38
C GLN A 534 -9.77 -1.13 -5.84
N TRP A 535 -8.69 -1.55 -5.16
CA TRP A 535 -8.49 -1.32 -3.73
C TRP A 535 -8.35 0.18 -3.39
N VAL A 536 -7.47 0.91 -4.07
CA VAL A 536 -7.33 2.38 -3.96
C VAL A 536 -8.68 3.08 -4.20
N LYS A 537 -9.38 2.71 -5.28
CA LYS A 537 -10.70 3.26 -5.57
C LYS A 537 -11.69 3.02 -4.42
N ASN A 538 -11.68 1.83 -3.82
CA ASN A 538 -12.57 1.52 -2.70
C ASN A 538 -12.29 2.38 -1.45
N MET A 539 -11.14 3.03 -1.34
CA MET A 539 -10.84 3.98 -0.27
C MET A 539 -11.33 5.40 -0.54
N THR A 540 -11.62 5.74 -1.80
CA THR A 540 -12.18 7.03 -2.20
C THR A 540 -13.69 6.99 -2.02
N LEU A 541 -14.18 7.63 -0.96
CA LEU A 541 -15.59 7.66 -0.62
C LEU A 541 -16.33 8.87 -1.19
N VAL A 542 -17.57 8.65 -1.62
CA VAL A 542 -18.51 9.67 -2.07
C VAL A 542 -19.75 9.67 -1.19
N LYS A 543 -20.35 10.86 -1.00
CA LYS A 543 -21.60 11.03 -0.25
C LYS A 543 -22.78 10.51 -1.09
N ARG A 544 -23.61 9.66 -0.50
CA ARG A 544 -24.82 9.08 -1.10
C ARG A 544 -25.98 9.12 -0.11
N THR A 545 -27.18 8.91 -0.62
CA THR A 545 -28.42 8.83 0.16
C THR A 545 -28.99 7.42 0.07
N CYS A 546 -29.42 6.85 1.19
CA CYS A 546 -29.93 5.48 1.25
C CYS A 546 -31.28 5.38 0.54
N SER A 547 -31.40 4.47 -0.43
CA SER A 547 -32.60 4.29 -1.26
C SER A 547 -33.83 3.79 -0.49
N GLN A 548 -33.67 3.31 0.75
CA GLN A 548 -34.76 2.78 1.59
C GLN A 548 -35.17 3.74 2.72
N CYS A 549 -34.20 4.39 3.40
CA CYS A 549 -34.46 5.20 4.59
C CYS A 549 -34.04 6.68 4.47
N ASN A 550 -33.58 7.11 3.30
CA ASN A 550 -33.17 8.49 2.98
C ASN A 550 -32.06 9.10 3.86
N VAL A 551 -31.36 8.30 4.69
CA VAL A 551 -30.20 8.79 5.46
C VAL A 551 -29.01 9.04 4.53
N GLY A 552 -28.27 10.12 4.77
CA GLY A 552 -26.97 10.38 4.12
C GLY A 552 -25.87 9.51 4.71
N PHE A 553 -25.00 8.97 3.86
CA PHE A 553 -23.84 8.16 4.24
C PHE A 553 -22.74 8.22 3.18
N GLU A 554 -21.60 7.57 3.44
CA GLU A 554 -20.44 7.53 2.54
C GLU A 554 -20.19 6.11 2.02
N THR A 555 -19.76 6.00 0.76
CA THR A 555 -19.53 4.69 0.09
C THR A 555 -18.57 4.85 -1.09
N SER A 556 -17.92 3.77 -1.51
CA SER A 556 -17.01 3.76 -2.68
C SER A 556 -17.73 3.71 -4.04
N TYR A 557 -19.07 3.56 -4.06
CA TYR A 557 -19.84 3.44 -5.30
C TYR A 557 -20.45 4.77 -5.75
N THR A 558 -20.15 5.16 -6.98
CA THR A 558 -20.79 6.32 -7.62
C THR A 558 -22.22 6.01 -8.07
N LYS A 559 -22.97 7.03 -8.51
CA LYS A 559 -24.36 6.87 -8.96
C LYS A 559 -24.44 6.07 -10.27
N GLU A 560 -23.41 6.19 -11.10
CA GLU A 560 -23.25 5.53 -12.40
C GLU A 560 -23.02 4.02 -12.25
N GLU A 561 -22.38 3.60 -11.15
CA GLU A 561 -22.15 2.18 -10.86
C GLU A 561 -23.38 1.50 -10.26
N TYR A 562 -24.02 2.17 -9.29
CA TYR A 562 -25.20 1.69 -8.61
C TYR A 562 -26.14 2.86 -8.36
N GLU A 563 -27.23 2.93 -9.13
CA GLU A 563 -28.29 3.92 -8.95
C GLU A 563 -28.91 3.80 -7.55
N HIS A 564 -29.22 2.56 -7.15
CA HIS A 564 -29.73 2.22 -5.83
C HIS A 564 -28.61 1.69 -4.91
N ILE A 565 -28.50 2.28 -3.72
CA ILE A 565 -27.51 1.92 -2.70
C ILE A 565 -28.14 2.03 -1.31
N LEU A 566 -27.76 1.15 -0.40
CA LEU A 566 -28.31 1.07 0.96
C LEU A 566 -27.24 1.41 1.99
N CYS A 567 -27.61 2.10 3.07
CA CYS A 567 -26.76 2.24 4.24
C CYS A 567 -26.60 0.89 4.96
N SER A 568 -25.56 0.73 5.80
CA SER A 568 -25.23 -0.55 6.43
C SER A 568 -26.40 -1.22 7.15
N LYS A 569 -27.27 -0.45 7.83
CA LYS A 569 -28.49 -0.98 8.47
C LYS A 569 -29.45 -1.62 7.46
N CYS A 570 -29.88 -0.87 6.45
CA CYS A 570 -30.84 -1.36 5.45
C CYS A 570 -30.24 -2.45 4.56
N TYR A 571 -28.93 -2.41 4.29
CA TYR A 571 -28.21 -3.50 3.63
C TYR A 571 -28.35 -4.79 4.43
N LEU A 572 -28.06 -4.77 5.74
CA LEU A 572 -28.13 -5.95 6.62
C LEU A 572 -29.54 -6.55 6.73
N GLU A 573 -30.59 -5.72 6.67
CA GLU A 573 -32.00 -6.15 6.67
C GLU A 573 -32.38 -6.95 5.40
N GLY A 574 -31.68 -6.72 4.28
CA GLY A 574 -31.94 -7.34 2.97
C GLY A 574 -31.06 -8.55 2.61
N ILE A 575 -30.28 -9.08 3.56
CA ILE A 575 -29.35 -10.21 3.30
C ILE A 575 -30.08 -11.55 3.37
N ILE A 576 -29.66 -12.49 2.50
CA ILE A 576 -30.30 -13.79 2.27
C ILE A 576 -29.61 -14.90 3.07
#